data_AF-A0A2K3Q7F2-F1
#
_entry.id   AF-A0A2K3Q7F2-F1
#
_cell.length_a   1.000
_cell.length_b   1.000
_cell.length_c   1.000
_cell.angle_alpha   90.00
_cell.angle_beta   90.00
_cell.angle_gamma   90.00
#
_symmetry.space_group_name_H-M   'P 1'
#
loop_
_entity.id
_entity.type
_entity.pdbx_description
1 polymer ?
#
loop_
_entity_poly.entity_id
_entity_poly.type
_entity_poly.pdbx_seq_one_letter_code
_entity_poly.pdbx_strand_id
1 'polypeptide(L)'
;MREYNARTSRRPGDKRSKPSQLLKDRFRIHFPTNQTVSESRGGRAAAGTICLQARWWRSPDFPRELVRDCVNTRQGLLMHSKVIFVRRTKMREESLGDPNRNVRAGWAYVGSANLSESAWGRLVKDRISGKAKMSCRNWECGVVVPLGMASKEGDGATDLRVFDGTVPVPMQVPGREYGPNDEPWFYSGT
;
A
#
# COMPACT_ATOMS: atom_id res chain seq x y z
N MET A 1 -12.96 10.22 11.94
CA MET A 1 -14.41 10.52 11.91
C MET A 1 -14.86 11.24 10.62
N ARG A 2 -14.17 12.30 10.15
CA ARG A 2 -14.50 12.99 8.88
C ARG A 2 -14.60 12.05 7.68
N GLU A 3 -13.65 11.12 7.52
CA GLU A 3 -13.62 10.20 6.38
C GLU A 3 -14.68 9.09 6.46
N TYR A 4 -15.00 8.58 7.66
CA TYR A 4 -16.11 7.65 7.88
C TYR A 4 -17.44 8.28 7.49
N ASN A 5 -17.72 9.47 8.02
CA ASN A 5 -18.94 10.22 7.70
C ASN A 5 -19.02 10.52 6.20
N ALA A 6 -17.91 10.90 5.56
CA ALA A 6 -17.84 11.16 4.12
C ALA A 6 -18.09 9.91 3.25
N ARG A 7 -17.69 8.72 3.72
CA ARG A 7 -17.98 7.45 3.01
C ARG A 7 -19.45 7.05 3.17
N THR A 8 -20.04 7.26 4.34
CA THR A 8 -21.45 6.92 4.60
C THR A 8 -22.45 7.95 4.08
N SER A 9 -22.02 9.18 3.79
CA SER A 9 -22.90 10.29 3.37
C SER A 9 -22.96 10.51 1.85
N ARG A 10 -22.30 9.68 1.04
CA ARG A 10 -22.25 9.86 -0.41
C ARG A 10 -23.59 9.51 -1.06
N ARG A 11 -24.16 10.46 -1.82
CA ARG A 11 -25.36 10.27 -2.64
C ARG A 11 -24.99 9.76 -4.05
N PRO A 12 -25.85 8.97 -4.72
CA PRO A 12 -25.64 8.61 -6.12
C PRO A 12 -25.60 9.88 -6.98
N GLY A 13 -24.50 10.14 -7.71
CA GLY A 13 -24.39 11.25 -8.68
C GLY A 13 -23.26 12.28 -8.48
N ASP A 14 -22.38 12.14 -7.48
CA ASP A 14 -21.28 13.09 -7.24
C ASP A 14 -20.17 12.97 -8.32
N LYS A 15 -19.90 14.06 -9.07
CA LYS A 15 -18.98 14.13 -10.25
C LYS A 15 -17.48 14.03 -9.93
N ARG A 16 -17.09 13.80 -8.68
CA ARG A 16 -15.68 13.49 -8.33
C ARG A 16 -15.29 12.16 -8.98
N SER A 17 -14.08 12.06 -9.53
CA SER A 17 -13.51 10.81 -10.05
C SER A 17 -13.90 9.65 -9.14
N LYS A 18 -14.53 8.61 -9.72
CA LYS A 18 -15.04 7.46 -8.96
C LYS A 18 -13.92 7.01 -8.00
N PRO A 19 -14.20 6.76 -6.70
CA PRO A 19 -13.16 6.43 -5.72
C PRO A 19 -12.23 5.29 -6.15
N SER A 20 -12.73 4.39 -6.99
CA SER A 20 -11.96 3.34 -7.65
C SER A 20 -10.87 3.87 -8.57
N GLN A 21 -11.13 4.88 -9.41
CA GLN A 21 -10.12 5.41 -10.33
C GLN A 21 -8.98 6.10 -9.59
N LEU A 22 -9.27 6.89 -8.55
CA LEU A 22 -8.23 7.52 -7.73
C LEU A 22 -7.31 6.49 -7.05
N LEU A 23 -7.88 5.36 -6.61
CA LEU A 23 -7.09 4.25 -6.07
C LEU A 23 -6.21 3.64 -7.17
N LYS A 24 -6.78 3.37 -8.36
CA LYS A 24 -6.02 2.88 -9.52
C LYS A 24 -4.90 3.82 -9.94
N ASP A 25 -5.05 5.12 -9.76
CA ASP A 25 -4.02 6.08 -10.16
C ASP A 25 -2.92 6.26 -9.11
N ARG A 26 -3.20 6.00 -7.82
CA ARG A 26 -2.33 6.44 -6.70
C ARG A 26 -1.91 5.35 -5.72
N PHE A 27 -2.45 4.14 -5.83
CA PHE A 27 -2.18 3.06 -4.90
C PHE A 27 -1.58 1.85 -5.62
N ARG A 28 -0.46 1.33 -5.11
CA ARG A 28 0.21 0.15 -5.65
C ARG A 28 0.49 -0.82 -4.51
N ILE A 29 0.19 -2.09 -4.72
CA ILE A 29 0.47 -3.18 -3.77
C ILE A 29 1.61 -3.99 -4.38
N HIS A 30 2.75 -4.05 -3.70
CA HIS A 30 3.86 -4.88 -4.16
C HIS A 30 3.78 -6.24 -3.47
N PHE A 31 3.57 -7.29 -4.26
CA PHE A 31 3.59 -8.68 -3.81
C PHE A 31 4.30 -9.53 -4.88
N PRO A 32 5.10 -10.56 -4.53
CA PRO A 32 5.88 -11.28 -5.54
C PRO A 32 5.02 -12.23 -6.37
N THR A 33 5.37 -12.37 -7.64
CA THR A 33 4.83 -13.43 -8.51
C THR A 33 5.33 -14.80 -8.09
N ASN A 34 4.64 -15.86 -8.54
CA ASN A 34 5.12 -17.23 -8.41
C ASN A 34 6.47 -17.43 -9.14
N GLN A 35 6.68 -16.73 -10.25
CA GLN A 35 7.96 -16.72 -10.96
C GLN A 35 9.07 -16.09 -10.12
N THR A 36 8.87 -14.89 -9.59
CA THR A 36 9.85 -14.23 -8.69
C THR A 36 10.22 -15.09 -7.49
N VAL A 37 9.25 -15.81 -6.90
CA VAL A 37 9.55 -16.76 -5.82
C VAL A 37 10.35 -17.97 -6.31
N SER A 38 9.92 -18.58 -7.42
CA SER A 38 10.56 -19.78 -7.96
C SER A 38 12.01 -19.53 -8.41
N GLU A 39 12.29 -18.35 -8.95
CA GLU A 39 13.63 -17.91 -9.42
C GLU A 39 14.49 -17.27 -8.30
N SER A 40 13.95 -17.14 -7.09
CA SER A 40 14.72 -16.62 -5.95
C SER A 40 15.84 -17.59 -5.52
N ARG A 41 16.85 -17.08 -4.81
CA ARG A 41 18.00 -17.89 -4.36
C ARG A 41 17.60 -19.08 -3.49
N GLY A 42 16.53 -18.94 -2.72
CA GLY A 42 15.98 -20.01 -1.87
C GLY A 42 14.82 -20.78 -2.50
N GLY A 43 14.42 -20.41 -3.72
CA GLY A 43 13.28 -20.97 -4.42
C GLY A 43 11.97 -20.93 -3.62
N ARG A 44 11.06 -21.84 -3.97
CA ARG A 44 9.75 -21.99 -3.32
C ARG A 44 9.83 -22.32 -1.83
N ALA A 45 10.84 -23.07 -1.41
CA ALA A 45 11.02 -23.48 -0.02
C ALA A 45 11.29 -22.30 0.93
N ALA A 46 11.83 -21.18 0.42
CA ALA A 46 12.11 -19.98 1.20
C ALA A 46 10.91 -19.01 1.33
N ALA A 47 9.76 -19.33 0.72
CA ALA A 47 8.59 -18.45 0.69
C ALA A 47 7.49 -18.81 1.68
N GLY A 48 7.78 -19.69 2.66
CA GLY A 48 6.80 -20.15 3.66
C GLY A 48 6.19 -19.05 4.53
N THR A 49 6.82 -17.88 4.61
CA THR A 49 6.31 -16.71 5.36
C THR A 49 5.63 -15.66 4.47
N ILE A 50 5.49 -15.94 3.17
CA ILE A 50 4.86 -15.04 2.19
C ILE A 50 3.48 -15.62 1.87
N CYS A 51 2.44 -14.97 2.40
CA CYS A 51 1.12 -15.57 2.45
C CYS A 51 0.08 -14.79 1.64
N LEU A 52 -0.41 -15.42 0.57
CA LEU A 52 -1.64 -15.05 -0.12
C LEU A 52 -2.36 -16.34 -0.54
N GLN A 53 -3.67 -16.39 -0.41
CA GLN A 53 -4.46 -17.57 -0.79
C GLN A 53 -5.14 -17.34 -2.14
N ALA A 54 -5.12 -18.38 -2.98
CA ALA A 54 -5.70 -18.33 -4.33
C ALA A 54 -7.18 -17.92 -4.35
N ARG A 55 -7.96 -18.34 -3.35
CA ARG A 55 -9.39 -17.96 -3.24
C ARG A 55 -9.61 -16.44 -3.16
N TRP A 56 -8.69 -15.70 -2.53
CA TRP A 56 -8.78 -14.25 -2.45
C TRP A 56 -8.39 -13.62 -3.77
N TRP A 57 -7.24 -14.03 -4.34
CA TRP A 57 -6.76 -13.49 -5.62
C TRP A 57 -7.73 -13.69 -6.78
N ARG A 58 -8.35 -14.87 -6.84
CA ARG A 58 -9.29 -15.26 -7.91
C ARG A 58 -10.71 -14.72 -7.70
N SER A 59 -10.98 -14.08 -6.56
CA SER A 59 -12.26 -13.40 -6.34
C SER A 59 -12.46 -12.26 -7.35
N PRO A 60 -13.67 -12.07 -7.91
CA PRO A 60 -13.95 -10.98 -8.85
C PRO A 60 -13.68 -9.60 -8.25
N ASP A 61 -13.85 -9.45 -6.93
CA ASP A 61 -13.69 -8.18 -6.22
C ASP A 61 -12.24 -7.90 -5.78
N PHE A 62 -11.31 -8.84 -6.01
CA PHE A 62 -9.91 -8.62 -5.64
C PHE A 62 -9.26 -7.61 -6.59
N PRO A 63 -8.61 -6.54 -6.08
CA PRO A 63 -8.09 -5.45 -6.90
C PRO A 63 -6.75 -5.80 -7.56
N ARG A 64 -6.74 -6.84 -8.40
CA ARG A 64 -5.55 -7.39 -9.09
C ARG A 64 -4.77 -6.32 -9.86
N GLU A 65 -5.48 -5.39 -10.48
CA GLU A 65 -4.96 -4.23 -11.20
C GLU A 65 -4.08 -3.27 -10.37
N LEU A 66 -4.17 -3.30 -9.03
CA LEU A 66 -3.33 -2.50 -8.15
C LEU A 66 -2.01 -3.21 -7.80
N VAL A 67 -1.91 -4.50 -8.07
CA VAL A 67 -0.78 -5.34 -7.65
C VAL A 67 0.36 -5.23 -8.67
N ARG A 68 1.58 -5.13 -8.16
CA ARG A 68 2.83 -5.04 -8.91
C ARG A 68 3.79 -6.10 -8.40
N ASP A 69 4.59 -6.64 -9.30
CA ASP A 69 5.58 -7.65 -8.94
C ASP A 69 6.60 -7.06 -7.97
N CYS A 70 6.90 -7.81 -6.91
CA CYS A 70 7.73 -7.36 -5.80
C CYS A 70 9.12 -7.97 -5.90
N VAL A 71 9.95 -7.35 -6.74
CA VAL A 71 11.33 -7.78 -6.96
C VAL A 71 12.26 -6.94 -6.08
N ASN A 72 13.10 -7.60 -5.28
CA ASN A 72 14.07 -6.92 -4.43
C ASN A 72 15.18 -6.30 -5.27
N THR A 73 15.73 -5.17 -4.81
CA THR A 73 16.94 -4.54 -5.38
C THR A 73 18.16 -5.45 -5.22
N ARG A 74 18.18 -6.32 -4.21
CA ARG A 74 19.14 -7.41 -4.04
C ARG A 74 18.68 -8.63 -4.83
N GLN A 75 19.40 -8.96 -5.89
CA GLN A 75 19.03 -10.01 -6.83
C GLN A 75 18.72 -11.35 -6.13
N GLY A 76 17.55 -11.90 -6.43
CA GLY A 76 17.07 -13.20 -5.94
C GLY A 76 16.75 -13.26 -4.45
N LEU A 77 16.72 -12.14 -3.71
CA LEU A 77 16.32 -12.10 -2.30
C LEU A 77 14.81 -11.85 -2.17
N LEU A 78 14.11 -12.70 -1.42
CA LEU A 78 12.70 -12.46 -1.07
C LEU A 78 12.57 -11.44 0.07
N MET A 79 11.48 -10.68 0.07
CA MET A 79 11.20 -9.69 1.11
C MET A 79 10.14 -10.19 2.08
N HIS A 80 10.44 -10.05 3.38
CA HIS A 80 9.47 -10.26 4.45
C HIS A 80 9.16 -8.95 5.23
N SER A 81 9.72 -7.82 4.78
CA SER A 81 9.46 -6.49 5.33
C SER A 81 8.10 -5.96 4.90
N LYS A 82 7.41 -5.22 5.77
CA LYS A 82 6.15 -4.54 5.46
C LYS A 82 6.37 -3.04 5.58
N VAL A 83 6.25 -2.35 4.45
CA VAL A 83 6.53 -0.93 4.35
C VAL A 83 5.41 -0.27 3.55
N ILE A 84 4.94 0.88 4.01
CA ILE A 84 4.00 1.73 3.25
C ILE A 84 4.72 3.04 2.96
N PHE A 85 4.85 3.38 1.69
CA PHE A 85 5.39 4.66 1.24
C PHE A 85 4.25 5.59 0.84
N VAL A 86 4.16 6.77 1.47
CA VAL A 86 3.14 7.77 1.16
C VAL A 86 3.81 9.09 0.82
N ARG A 87 3.59 9.57 -0.40
CA ARG A 87 4.12 10.86 -0.88
C ARG A 87 2.99 11.80 -1.29
N ARG A 88 3.23 13.10 -1.21
CA ARG A 88 2.30 14.12 -1.76
C ARG A 88 2.56 14.30 -3.26
N THR A 89 1.51 14.10 -4.07
CA THR A 89 1.63 14.11 -5.55
C THR A 89 1.54 15.49 -6.21
N LYS A 90 1.31 16.55 -5.43
CA LYS A 90 1.45 18.00 -5.73
C LYS A 90 0.66 18.75 -4.66
N MET A 91 1.15 19.91 -4.20
CA MET A 91 0.33 20.79 -3.38
C MET A 91 -0.91 21.17 -4.20
N ARG A 92 -2.10 20.86 -3.71
CA ARG A 92 -3.29 21.59 -4.18
C ARG A 92 -2.97 23.07 -3.95
N GLU A 93 -3.12 23.88 -4.98
CA GLU A 93 -3.02 25.35 -4.94
C GLU A 93 -3.85 25.98 -3.81
N GLU A 94 -4.79 25.25 -3.22
CA GLU A 94 -5.51 25.61 -1.98
C GLU A 94 -4.61 25.82 -0.75
N SER A 95 -3.30 25.52 -0.81
CA SER A 95 -2.33 25.82 0.27
C SER A 95 -1.54 27.13 0.06
N LEU A 96 -1.81 27.89 -1.01
CA LEU A 96 -1.15 29.17 -1.32
C LEU A 96 -1.42 30.31 -0.32
N GLY A 97 -2.21 30.07 0.74
CA GLY A 97 -2.55 31.10 1.74
C GLY A 97 -1.54 31.25 2.89
N ASP A 98 -0.60 30.31 3.08
CA ASP A 98 0.38 30.39 4.17
C ASP A 98 1.80 30.06 3.67
N PRO A 99 2.62 31.08 3.35
CA PRO A 99 3.99 30.89 2.90
C PRO A 99 4.93 30.30 3.96
N ASN A 100 4.52 30.21 5.24
CA ASN A 100 5.30 29.63 6.34
C ASN A 100 4.93 28.17 6.65
N ARG A 101 4.03 27.54 5.89
CA ARG A 101 3.63 26.16 6.19
C ARG A 101 4.70 25.17 5.74
N ASN A 102 5.45 24.65 6.72
CA ASN A 102 6.40 23.53 6.55
C ASN A 102 5.67 22.24 6.12
N VAL A 103 5.48 22.08 4.81
CA VAL A 103 4.84 20.91 4.21
C VAL A 103 5.87 19.79 4.03
N ARG A 104 5.67 18.68 4.77
CA ARG A 104 6.44 17.44 4.57
C ARG A 104 6.13 16.82 3.21
N ALA A 105 7.16 16.25 2.57
CA ALA A 105 7.04 15.56 1.28
C ALA A 105 6.17 14.30 1.35
N GLY A 106 6.10 13.67 2.53
CA GLY A 106 5.41 12.41 2.75
C GLY A 106 5.77 11.78 4.09
N TRP A 107 5.51 10.48 4.19
CA TRP A 107 5.88 9.64 5.33
C TRP A 107 5.95 8.17 4.88
N ALA A 108 6.73 7.38 5.62
CA ALA A 108 6.76 5.93 5.47
C ALA A 108 6.34 5.25 6.76
N TYR A 109 5.57 4.17 6.67
CA TYR A 109 5.40 3.22 7.77
C TYR A 109 6.36 2.05 7.56
N VAL A 110 7.07 1.63 8.61
CA VAL A 110 7.90 0.42 8.63
C VAL A 110 7.48 -0.40 9.85
N GLY A 111 7.03 -1.62 9.65
CA GLY A 111 6.58 -2.46 10.77
C GLY A 111 6.17 -3.87 10.39
N SER A 112 5.34 -4.48 11.25
CA SER A 112 4.93 -5.89 11.13
C SER A 112 3.64 -6.10 10.34
N ALA A 113 2.79 -5.07 10.21
CA ALA A 113 1.43 -5.21 9.70
C ALA A 113 1.40 -5.58 8.21
N ASN A 114 0.92 -6.79 7.91
CA ASN A 114 0.54 -7.19 6.55
C ASN A 114 -0.68 -6.39 6.05
N LEU A 115 -0.96 -6.45 4.74
CA LEU A 115 -2.16 -5.86 4.17
C LEU A 115 -3.40 -6.73 4.45
N SER A 116 -3.85 -6.75 5.70
CA SER A 116 -5.02 -7.51 6.16
C SER A 116 -5.91 -6.70 7.11
N GLU A 117 -7.20 -7.05 7.15
CA GLU A 117 -8.15 -6.50 8.13
C GLU A 117 -7.73 -6.85 9.58
N SER A 118 -7.10 -8.01 9.80
CA SER A 118 -6.66 -8.41 11.15
C SER A 118 -5.58 -7.49 11.72
N ALA A 119 -4.68 -6.99 10.87
CA ALA A 119 -3.57 -6.12 11.24
C ALA A 119 -4.01 -4.65 11.36
N TRP A 120 -4.75 -4.13 10.36
CA TRP A 120 -5.14 -2.72 10.30
C TRP A 120 -6.50 -2.39 10.93
N GLY A 121 -7.29 -3.43 11.17
CA GLY A 121 -8.58 -3.34 11.82
C GLY A 121 -9.76 -3.08 10.88
N ARG A 122 -10.95 -3.40 11.39
CA ARG A 122 -12.24 -3.11 10.75
C ARG A 122 -12.96 -2.01 11.50
N LEU A 123 -13.37 -0.96 10.77
CA LEU A 123 -14.24 0.08 11.31
C LEU A 123 -15.70 -0.33 11.15
N VAL A 124 -16.43 -0.42 12.26
CA VAL A 124 -17.86 -0.73 12.32
C VAL A 124 -18.60 0.32 13.14
N LYS A 125 -19.91 0.44 12.94
CA LYS A 125 -20.77 1.23 13.83
C LYS A 125 -21.23 0.33 14.97
N ASP A 126 -20.94 0.73 16.20
CA ASP A 126 -21.47 0.06 17.37
C ASP A 126 -22.99 0.25 17.42
N ARG A 127 -23.74 -0.85 17.56
CA ARG A 127 -25.21 -0.82 17.44
C ARG A 127 -25.89 -0.16 18.64
N ILE A 128 -25.27 -0.23 19.82
CA ILE A 128 -25.85 0.29 21.06
C ILE A 128 -25.53 1.78 21.19
N SER A 129 -24.24 2.14 21.14
CA SER A 129 -23.80 3.52 21.30
C SER A 129 -23.93 4.37 20.04
N GLY A 130 -24.10 3.75 18.87
CA GLY A 130 -24.09 4.42 17.57
C GLY A 130 -22.72 4.98 17.16
N LYS A 131 -21.68 4.78 17.98
CA LYS A 131 -20.33 5.32 17.76
C LYS A 131 -19.51 4.42 16.83
N ALA A 132 -18.50 5.00 16.19
CA ALA A 132 -17.54 4.22 15.41
C ALA A 132 -16.65 3.39 16.35
N LYS A 133 -16.51 2.09 16.06
CA LYS A 133 -15.66 1.13 16.77
C LYS A 133 -14.68 0.51 15.78
N MET A 134 -13.40 0.52 16.12
CA MET A 134 -12.37 -0.17 15.35
C MET A 134 -11.98 -1.45 16.09
N SER A 135 -11.90 -2.57 15.38
CA SER A 135 -11.45 -3.85 15.94
C SER A 135 -10.24 -4.35 15.17
N CYS A 136 -9.09 -4.48 15.85
CA CYS A 136 -7.88 -5.13 15.36
C CYS A 136 -7.75 -6.48 16.05
N ARG A 137 -7.40 -7.53 15.31
CA ARG A 137 -7.29 -8.90 15.84
C ARG A 137 -5.86 -9.30 16.16
N ASN A 138 -4.89 -8.66 15.50
CA ASN A 138 -3.48 -8.92 15.68
C ASN A 138 -2.84 -7.84 16.57
N TRP A 139 -1.74 -8.24 17.22
CA TRP A 139 -0.78 -7.31 17.80
C TRP A 139 0.25 -6.97 16.74
N GLU A 140 0.32 -5.69 16.37
CA GLU A 140 1.25 -5.21 15.36
C GLU A 140 2.03 -4.02 15.94
N CYS A 141 3.27 -3.86 15.51
CA CYS A 141 4.11 -2.73 15.90
C CYS A 141 4.85 -2.18 14.69
N GLY A 142 5.21 -0.90 14.74
CA GLY A 142 5.97 -0.24 13.70
C GLY A 142 6.20 1.23 14.02
N VAL A 143 6.98 1.87 13.15
CA VAL A 143 7.31 3.30 13.24
C VAL A 143 6.77 4.03 12.01
N VAL A 144 6.40 5.29 12.20
CA VAL A 144 6.09 6.21 11.10
C VAL A 144 7.24 7.21 10.99
N VAL A 145 7.92 7.18 9.85
CA VAL A 145 9.06 8.04 9.56
C VAL A 145 8.58 9.20 8.69
N PRO A 146 8.55 10.43 9.20
CA PRO A 146 8.23 11.60 8.39
C PRO A 146 9.36 11.88 7.40
N LEU A 147 9.02 12.25 6.17
CA LEU A 147 10.01 12.78 5.23
C LEU A 147 10.32 14.25 5.53
N GLY A 148 11.46 14.69 5.00
CA GLY A 148 11.86 16.10 4.97
C GLY A 148 10.87 17.00 4.24
N MET A 149 11.19 18.29 4.17
CA MET A 149 10.35 19.26 3.47
C MET A 149 10.27 18.92 1.98
N ALA A 150 9.09 19.12 1.40
CA ALA A 150 8.89 18.91 -0.04
C ALA A 150 9.78 19.87 -0.85
N SER A 151 10.68 19.34 -1.68
CA SER A 151 11.30 20.11 -2.76
C SER A 151 10.22 20.49 -3.78
N LYS A 152 10.39 21.64 -4.47
CA LYS A 152 9.47 22.07 -5.54
C LYS A 152 9.46 21.11 -6.74
N GLU A 153 10.45 20.22 -6.81
CA GLU A 153 10.63 19.26 -7.88
C GLU A 153 10.43 17.85 -7.35
N GLY A 154 9.37 17.21 -7.82
CA GLY A 154 9.06 15.80 -7.62
C GLY A 154 8.33 15.32 -8.87
N ASP A 155 9.05 14.58 -9.70
CA ASP A 155 8.61 14.13 -11.01
C ASP A 155 7.74 12.86 -10.89
N GLY A 156 6.64 12.79 -11.64
CA GLY A 156 5.85 11.57 -11.85
C GLY A 156 5.06 10.92 -10.69
N ALA A 157 4.12 10.04 -11.06
CA ALA A 157 3.26 9.10 -10.29
C ALA A 157 3.96 8.13 -9.31
N THR A 158 5.18 7.76 -9.65
CA THR A 158 5.84 6.53 -9.21
C THR A 158 7.22 6.77 -8.60
N ASP A 159 7.65 8.03 -8.50
CA ASP A 159 8.96 8.35 -7.99
C ASP A 159 9.01 8.20 -6.46
N LEU A 160 9.61 7.10 -6.01
CA LEU A 160 9.91 6.85 -4.60
C LEU A 160 11.32 7.36 -4.21
N ARG A 161 12.07 8.02 -5.11
CA ARG A 161 13.37 8.65 -4.76
C ARG A 161 13.23 9.72 -3.68
N VAL A 162 12.03 10.26 -3.47
CA VAL A 162 11.74 11.18 -2.35
C VAL A 162 12.00 10.55 -0.97
N PHE A 163 12.14 9.22 -0.89
CA PHE A 163 12.49 8.50 0.34
C PHE A 163 14.00 8.25 0.48
N ASP A 164 14.81 8.58 -0.53
CA ASP A 164 16.26 8.40 -0.52
C ASP A 164 16.89 9.12 0.68
N GLY A 165 17.83 8.44 1.33
CA GLY A 165 18.46 8.93 2.57
C GLY A 165 17.56 8.91 3.82
N THR A 166 16.28 8.55 3.73
CA THR A 166 15.36 8.47 4.89
C THR A 166 14.90 7.04 5.18
N VAL A 167 14.22 6.40 4.23
CA VAL A 167 13.79 4.99 4.35
C VAL A 167 14.14 4.27 3.05
N PRO A 168 14.98 3.22 3.09
CA PRO A 168 15.33 2.48 1.88
C PRO A 168 14.09 1.91 1.19
N VAL A 169 14.05 2.02 -0.14
CA VAL A 169 13.05 1.34 -0.98
C VAL A 169 13.64 0.00 -1.41
N PRO A 170 13.25 -1.14 -0.78
CA PRO A 170 13.94 -2.40 -1.00
C PRO A 170 13.52 -3.10 -2.31
N MET A 171 12.50 -2.59 -3.00
CA MET A 171 11.97 -3.16 -4.24
C MET A 171 12.26 -2.30 -5.47
N GLN A 172 12.30 -2.93 -6.63
CA GLN A 172 12.37 -2.23 -7.92
C GLN A 172 11.15 -1.34 -8.13
N VAL A 173 11.39 -0.11 -8.57
CA VAL A 173 10.36 0.88 -8.89
C VAL A 173 10.65 1.57 -10.23
N PRO A 174 9.65 1.79 -11.11
CA PRO A 174 8.26 1.34 -10.96
C PRO A 174 8.14 -0.19 -11.00
N GLY A 175 7.27 -0.75 -10.15
CA GLY A 175 7.05 -2.20 -10.15
C GLY A 175 6.35 -2.65 -11.43
N ARG A 176 6.76 -3.80 -11.97
CA ARG A 176 6.13 -4.41 -13.16
C ARG A 176 4.68 -4.76 -12.87
N GLU A 177 3.79 -4.51 -13.83
CA GLU A 177 2.39 -4.97 -13.73
C GLU A 177 2.32 -6.48 -13.90
N TYR A 178 1.36 -7.11 -13.21
CA TYR A 178 1.06 -8.52 -13.45
C TYR A 178 0.49 -8.70 -14.85
N GLY A 179 1.07 -9.63 -15.61
CA GLY A 179 0.54 -10.02 -16.91
C GLY A 179 -0.76 -10.83 -16.80
N PRO A 180 -1.46 -11.09 -17.93
CA PRO A 180 -2.72 -11.83 -17.94
C PRO A 180 -2.63 -13.25 -17.33
N ASN A 181 -1.45 -13.86 -17.45
CA ASN A 181 -1.18 -15.22 -16.97
C ASN A 181 -0.33 -15.25 -15.69
N ASP A 182 0.01 -14.08 -15.13
CA ASP A 182 0.81 -14.02 -13.91
C ASP A 182 -0.07 -14.35 -12.70
N GLU A 183 0.39 -15.30 -11.89
CA GLU A 183 -0.16 -15.55 -10.57
C GLU A 183 0.83 -15.09 -9.49
N PRO A 184 0.34 -14.56 -8.36
CA PRO A 184 1.18 -14.29 -7.20
C PRO A 184 1.67 -15.62 -6.62
N TRP A 185 2.70 -15.55 -5.79
CA TRP A 185 3.00 -16.70 -4.95
C TRP A 185 1.78 -17.02 -4.05
N PHE A 186 1.26 -18.24 -4.17
CA PHE A 186 0.24 -18.73 -3.25
C PHE A 186 0.89 -19.56 -2.16
N TYR A 187 0.56 -19.23 -0.92
CA TYR A 187 0.94 -20.06 0.20
C TYR A 187 0.13 -21.36 0.16
N SER A 188 0.81 -22.45 -0.18
CA SER A 188 0.36 -23.80 0.09
C SER A 188 0.82 -24.15 1.50
N GLY A 189 -0.03 -23.90 2.50
CA GLY A 189 0.22 -24.44 3.83
C GLY A 189 0.34 -25.96 3.72
N THR A 190 1.45 -26.50 4.21
CA THR A 190 1.52 -27.92 4.59
C THR A 190 0.61 -28.17 5.77
#